data_AF-A0A7K2NYJ1-F1
#
_entry.id   AF-A0A7K2NYJ1-F1
#
_cell.length_a   1.000
_cell.length_b   1.000
_cell.length_c   1.000
_cell.angle_alpha   90.00
_cell.angle_beta   90.00
_cell.angle_gamma   90.00
#
_symmetry.space_group_name_H-M   'P 1'
#
loop_
_entity.id
_entity.type
_entity.pdbx_description
1 polymer ?
#
loop_
_entity_poly.entity_id
_entity_poly.type
_entity_poly.pdbx_seq_one_letter_code
_entity_poly.pdbx_strand_id
1 'polypeptide(L)'
;GEWVTGTQRVLAADPHWPQVGARLRVRVGAGPLVLDDTCVVRICEPERRLELEAQAEPFGAARIAMKLVPWGDATLFVLDWHAL
;
A
#
# COMPACT_ATOMS: atom_id res chain seq x y z
N GLY A 1 -3.05 -7.40 -14.13
CA GLY A 1 -4.10 -6.36 -14.00
C GLY A 1 -3.63 -5.39 -12.95
N GLU A 2 -3.81 -4.08 -13.18
CA GLU A 2 -3.59 -3.04 -12.17
C GLU A 2 -4.85 -2.96 -11.30
N TRP A 3 -4.72 -3.19 -9.99
CA TRP A 3 -5.86 -3.21 -9.04
C TRP A 3 -5.92 -1.92 -8.22
N VAL A 4 -4.92 -1.05 -8.37
CA VAL A 4 -4.82 0.22 -7.66
C VAL A 4 -5.03 1.34 -8.67
N THR A 5 -6.17 2.00 -8.61
CA THR A 5 -6.40 3.23 -9.38
C THR A 5 -5.49 4.32 -8.83
N GLY A 6 -4.44 4.67 -9.56
CA GLY A 6 -3.55 5.79 -9.24
C GLY A 6 -2.09 5.40 -8.99
N THR A 7 -1.77 4.17 -8.58
CA THR A 7 -0.36 3.73 -8.49
C THR A 7 0.13 3.32 -9.87
N GLN A 8 0.87 4.20 -10.53
CA GLN A 8 1.38 3.96 -11.87
C GLN A 8 2.60 3.04 -11.86
N ARG A 9 3.44 3.12 -10.82
CA ARG A 9 4.70 2.34 -10.78
C ARG A 9 5.26 2.17 -9.36
N VAL A 10 5.76 0.98 -9.05
CA VAL A 10 6.69 0.77 -7.92
C VAL A 10 8.09 1.21 -8.37
N LEU A 11 8.69 2.15 -7.64
CA LEU A 11 10.00 2.71 -7.96
C LEU A 11 11.13 1.96 -7.25
N ALA A 12 10.93 1.67 -5.96
CA ALA A 12 11.89 0.94 -5.13
C ALA A 12 11.19 0.34 -3.92
N ALA A 13 11.72 -0.75 -3.39
CA ALA A 13 11.36 -1.31 -2.10
C ALA A 13 12.63 -1.52 -1.28
N ASP A 14 12.57 -1.29 0.02
CA ASP A 14 13.68 -1.63 0.91
C ASP A 14 13.98 -3.14 0.84
N PRO A 15 15.25 -3.58 1.01
CA PRO A 15 15.63 -4.98 0.88
C PRO A 15 14.89 -5.94 1.83
N HIS A 16 14.44 -5.41 2.97
CA HIS A 16 13.71 -6.17 3.99
C HIS A 16 12.19 -6.00 3.90
N TRP A 17 11.68 -5.41 2.82
CA TRP A 17 10.24 -5.38 2.57
C TRP A 17 9.67 -6.80 2.51
N PRO A 18 8.50 -7.11 3.14
CA PRO A 18 7.55 -6.20 3.78
C PRO A 18 7.64 -6.15 5.31
N GLN A 19 8.82 -6.26 5.92
CA GLN A 19 8.93 -6.17 7.39
C GLN A 19 8.48 -4.79 7.90
N VAL A 20 7.93 -4.73 9.12
CA VAL A 20 7.49 -3.48 9.76
C VAL A 20 8.63 -2.44 9.73
N GLY A 21 8.30 -1.21 9.34
CA GLY A 21 9.27 -0.12 9.15
C GLY A 21 9.90 -0.04 7.76
N ALA A 22 9.79 -1.10 6.94
CA ALA A 22 10.24 -1.06 5.55
C ALA A 22 9.50 -0.01 4.73
N ARG A 23 10.18 0.55 3.74
CA ARG A 23 9.65 1.57 2.84
C ARG A 23 9.44 1.01 1.44
N LEU A 24 8.36 1.46 0.83
CA LEU A 24 8.02 1.23 -0.57
C LEU A 24 7.84 2.59 -1.23
N ARG A 25 8.72 2.91 -2.18
CA ARG A 25 8.59 4.10 -3.01
C ARG A 25 7.73 3.78 -4.21
N VAL A 26 6.69 4.59 -4.39
CA VAL A 26 5.73 4.45 -5.47
C VAL A 26 5.61 5.77 -6.21
N ARG A 27 5.22 5.69 -7.47
CA ARG A 27 4.73 6.83 -8.23
C ARG A 27 3.22 6.73 -8.31
N VAL A 28 2.53 7.72 -7.78
CA VAL A 28 1.07 7.81 -7.75
C VAL A 28 0.59 9.02 -8.54
N GLY A 29 -0.57 8.92 -9.19
CA GLY A 29 -1.14 10.02 -9.95
C GLY A 29 -1.99 9.61 -11.14
N ALA A 30 -2.72 10.58 -11.67
CA ALA A 30 -3.58 10.43 -12.85
C ALA A 30 -3.24 11.52 -13.88
N GLY A 31 -2.97 11.11 -15.13
CA GLY A 31 -2.59 12.05 -16.19
C GLY A 31 -1.21 12.71 -15.93
N PRO A 32 -1.01 14.00 -16.27
CA PRO A 32 0.27 14.69 -16.09
C PRO A 32 0.62 15.00 -14.62
N LEU A 33 -0.34 14.82 -13.71
CA LEU A 33 -0.17 14.99 -12.27
C LEU A 33 0.28 13.66 -11.67
N VAL A 34 1.60 13.47 -11.62
CA VAL A 34 2.26 12.31 -11.01
C VAL A 34 3.22 12.78 -9.95
N LEU A 35 3.18 12.14 -8.79
CA LEU A 35 4.05 12.40 -7.65
C LEU A 35 4.68 11.11 -7.15
N ASP A 36 5.91 11.22 -6.68
CA ASP A 36 6.58 10.15 -5.97
C ASP A 36 6.14 10.21 -4.51
N ASP A 37 5.68 9.08 -3.98
CA ASP A 37 5.28 8.93 -2.58
C ASP A 37 6.07 7.77 -1.94
N THR A 38 6.16 7.82 -0.62
CA THR A 38 6.76 6.76 0.20
C THR A 38 5.73 6.19 1.15
N CYS A 39 5.50 4.88 1.02
CA CYS A 39 4.70 4.10 1.93
C CYS A 39 5.58 3.39 2.95
N VAL A 40 5.20 3.39 4.23
CA VAL A 40 5.91 2.69 5.31
C VAL A 40 5.06 1.52 5.82
N VAL A 41 5.63 0.33 5.96
CA VAL A 41 4.93 -0.79 6.59
C VAL A 41 4.70 -0.48 8.06
N ARG A 42 3.43 -0.47 8.49
CA ARG A 42 3.03 -0.34 9.89
C ARG A 42 2.67 -1.67 10.53
N ILE A 43 2.09 -2.60 9.77
CA ILE A 43 1.75 -3.95 10.23
C ILE A 43 2.12 -4.94 9.14
N CYS A 44 2.77 -6.05 9.50
CA CYS A 44 3.02 -7.18 8.62
C CYS A 44 2.77 -8.49 9.38
N GLU A 45 1.67 -9.14 9.05
CA GLU A 45 1.32 -10.48 9.48
C GLU A 45 1.22 -11.34 8.22
N PRO A 46 2.26 -12.14 7.90
CA PRO A 46 2.28 -12.96 6.69
C PRO A 46 0.99 -13.77 6.54
N GLU A 47 0.48 -13.82 5.31
CA GLU A 47 -0.76 -14.55 4.94
C GLU A 47 -2.05 -14.04 5.61
N ARG A 48 -1.99 -12.92 6.35
CA ARG A 48 -3.14 -12.38 7.09
C ARG A 48 -3.40 -10.91 6.84
N ARG A 49 -2.40 -10.05 7.06
CA ARG A 49 -2.58 -8.60 7.06
C ARG A 49 -1.28 -7.88 6.69
N LEU A 50 -1.43 -6.83 5.88
CA LEU A 50 -0.37 -5.87 5.59
C LEU A 50 -0.96 -4.48 5.67
N GLU A 51 -0.36 -3.58 6.45
CA GLU A 51 -0.77 -2.18 6.51
C GLU A 51 0.36 -1.26 6.15
N LEU A 52 0.07 -0.33 5.25
CA LEU A 52 0.99 0.67 4.76
C LEU A 52 0.49 2.06 5.13
N GLU A 53 1.39 2.93 5.55
CA GLU A 53 1.12 4.35 5.73
C GLU A 53 1.78 5.13 4.60
N ALA A 54 0.97 5.68 3.73
CA ALA A 54 1.37 6.63 2.70
C ALA A 54 1.58 8.00 3.36
N GLN A 55 2.71 8.65 3.08
CA GLN A 55 2.96 10.01 3.57
C GLN A 55 2.18 11.05 2.73
N ALA A 56 2.03 10.80 1.43
CA ALA A 56 1.13 11.48 0.50
C ALA A 56 1.13 13.03 0.61
N GLU A 57 2.29 13.63 0.79
CA GLU A 57 2.43 15.10 0.74
C GLU A 57 2.14 15.62 -0.69
N PRO A 58 1.45 16.78 -0.84
CA PRO A 58 0.88 17.67 0.17
C PRO A 58 -0.56 17.33 0.60
N PHE A 59 -1.11 16.20 0.18
CA PHE A 59 -2.52 15.84 0.36
C PHE A 59 -2.85 15.23 1.73
N GLY A 60 -1.84 14.93 2.54
CA GLY A 60 -1.97 14.36 3.88
C GLY A 60 -1.77 12.85 3.88
N ALA A 61 -1.38 12.31 5.04
CA ALA A 61 -1.07 10.90 5.17
C ALA A 61 -2.33 10.01 5.11
N ALA A 62 -2.17 8.80 4.59
CA ALA A 62 -3.27 7.84 4.48
C ALA A 62 -2.80 6.44 4.85
N ARG A 63 -3.73 5.62 5.35
CA ARG A 63 -3.49 4.22 5.69
C ARG A 63 -4.13 3.33 4.62
N ILE A 64 -3.35 2.40 4.09
CA ILE A 64 -3.79 1.34 3.19
C ILE A 64 -3.74 0.04 3.98
N ALA A 65 -4.88 -0.59 4.24
CA ALA A 65 -4.97 -1.85 4.95
C ALA A 65 -5.41 -2.97 4.01
N MET A 66 -4.58 -4.01 3.95
CA MET A 66 -4.82 -5.22 3.18
C MET A 66 -5.05 -6.37 4.15
N LYS A 67 -6.18 -7.07 4.02
CA LYS A 67 -6.53 -8.21 4.88
C LYS A 67 -7.00 -9.40 4.05
N LEU A 68 -6.51 -10.57 4.40
CA LEU A 68 -6.94 -11.85 3.85
C LEU A 68 -7.84 -12.55 4.86
N VAL A 69 -9.02 -12.95 4.42
CA VAL A 69 -10.01 -13.66 5.25
C VAL A 69 -10.36 -14.97 4.54
N PRO A 70 -10.23 -16.14 5.22
CA PRO A 70 -10.68 -17.40 4.66
C PRO A 70 -12.16 -17.36 4.27
N TRP A 71 -12.49 -17.86 3.08
CA TRP A 71 -13.85 -17.95 2.57
C TRP A 71 -14.06 -19.31 1.89
N GLY A 72 -14.27 -20.35 2.69
CA GLY A 72 -14.34 -21.73 2.17
C GLY A 72 -13.05 -22.10 1.44
N ASP A 73 -13.16 -22.56 0.20
CA ASP A 73 -12.01 -22.86 -0.67
C ASP A 73 -11.42 -21.61 -1.36
N ALA A 74 -11.95 -20.43 -1.05
CA ALA A 74 -11.49 -19.14 -1.57
C ALA A 74 -10.93 -18.24 -0.45
N THR A 75 -10.40 -17.08 -0.85
CA THR A 75 -9.93 -16.04 0.08
C THR A 75 -10.60 -14.72 -0.27
N LEU A 76 -11.25 -14.10 0.71
CA LEU A 76 -11.68 -12.73 0.60
C LEU A 76 -10.50 -11.80 0.86
N PHE A 77 -10.17 -11.00 -0.14
CA PHE A 77 -9.20 -9.92 -0.03
C PHE A 77 -9.93 -8.61 0.23
N VAL A 78 -9.73 -8.04 1.42
CA VAL A 78 -10.26 -6.72 1.78
C VAL A 78 -9.15 -5.70 1.64
N LEU A 79 -9.41 -4.68 0.82
CA LEU A 79 -8.56 -3.51 0.67
C LEU A 79 -9.33 -2.30 1.20
N ASP A 80 -8.79 -1.67 2.24
CA ASP A 80 -9.34 -0.47 2.84
C ASP A 80 -8.34 0.69 2.73
N TRP A 81 -8.88 1.90 2.54
CA TRP A 81 -8.10 3.12 2.47
C TRP A 81 -8.79 4.22 3.26
N HIS A 82 -8.09 4.79 4.23
CA HIS A 82 -8.60 5.89 5.04
C HIS A 82 -7.55 6.96 5.28
N ALA A 83 -7.99 8.21 5.31
CA ALA A 83 -7.17 9.33 5.74
C ALA A 83 -6.79 9.17 7.23
N LEU A 84 -5.62 9.66 7.60
CA LEU A 84 -5.16 9.72 9.00
C LEU A 84 -5.60 11.01 9.69
#